data_AF-A0A3E0JBK2-F1
#
_entry.id   AF-A0A3E0JBK2-F1
#
_cell.length_a   1.000
_cell.length_b   1.000
_cell.length_c   1.000
_cell.angle_alpha   90.00
_cell.angle_beta   90.00
_cell.angle_gamma   90.00
#
_symmetry.space_group_name_H-M   'P 1'
#
loop_
_entity.id
_entity.type
_entity.pdbx_description
1 polymer ?
#
loop_
_entity_poly.entity_id
_entity_poly.type
_entity_poly.pdbx_seq_one_letter_code
_entity_poly.pdbx_strand_id
1 'polypeptide(L)'
;MSNQKSDKEKYVELHIGKHDIFFKKTYDMLYTINDVLIGFWFLIGSLFFYFEHLKNVGVTLFVLASIQMLIRPTIRLVHYFHMKKVYGDQYDKTHHS
;
A
#
# COMPACT_ATOMS: atom_id res chain seq x y z
N MET A 1 20.60 16.42 -24.44
CA MET A 1 19.20 16.00 -24.19
C MET A 1 19.05 14.87 -23.17
N SER A 2 20.12 14.23 -22.67
CA SER A 2 20.04 13.19 -21.61
C SER A 2 19.93 13.72 -20.18
N ASN A 3 20.37 14.95 -19.90
CA ASN A 3 20.46 15.49 -18.54
C ASN A 3 19.10 15.89 -17.93
N GLN A 4 18.22 16.54 -18.72
CA GLN A 4 16.91 17.02 -18.25
C GLN A 4 15.98 15.90 -17.77
N LYS A 5 16.02 14.71 -18.40
CA LYS A 5 15.14 13.60 -18.00
C LYS A 5 15.54 13.03 -16.64
N SER A 6 16.86 12.96 -16.38
CA SER A 6 17.43 12.55 -15.09
C SER A 6 17.12 13.56 -13.98
N ASP A 7 17.20 14.86 -14.28
CA ASP A 7 16.90 15.92 -13.31
C ASP A 7 15.41 15.95 -12.93
N LYS A 8 14.50 15.72 -13.89
CA LYS A 8 13.06 15.57 -13.67
C LYS A 8 12.74 14.42 -12.71
N GLU A 9 13.31 13.24 -12.97
CA GLU A 9 13.08 12.05 -12.14
C GLU A 9 13.58 12.25 -10.71
N LYS A 10 14.77 12.85 -10.55
CA LYS A 10 15.36 13.14 -9.24
C LYS A 10 14.55 14.16 -8.44
N TYR A 11 13.96 15.16 -9.09
CA TYR A 11 13.12 16.17 -8.44
C TYR A 11 11.80 15.58 -7.95
N VAL A 12 11.18 14.72 -8.77
CA VAL A 12 9.96 13.97 -8.43
C VAL A 12 10.21 13.08 -7.20
N GLU A 13 11.30 12.33 -7.19
CA GLU A 13 11.65 11.42 -6.09
C GLU A 13 11.89 12.15 -4.75
N LEU A 14 12.59 13.29 -4.79
CA LEU A 14 12.94 14.07 -3.60
C LEU A 14 11.73 14.76 -2.95
N HIS A 15 10.71 15.13 -3.74
CA HIS A 15 9.47 15.73 -3.23
C HIS A 15 8.42 14.70 -2.80
N ILE A 16 8.35 13.54 -3.46
CA ILE A 16 7.52 12.40 -3.03
C ILE A 16 7.89 11.98 -1.61
N GLY A 17 9.19 11.90 -1.30
CA GLY A 17 9.67 11.43 0.01
C GLY A 17 9.34 12.35 1.20
N LYS A 18 9.18 13.67 0.99
CA LYS A 18 8.96 14.64 2.08
C LYS A 18 7.50 14.81 2.50
N HIS A 19 6.54 14.65 1.58
CA HIS A 19 5.11 14.85 1.89
C HIS A 19 4.45 13.59 2.48
N ASP A 20 5.00 12.40 2.20
CA ASP A 20 4.47 11.10 2.62
C ASP A 20 4.56 10.86 4.14
N ILE A 21 5.39 11.64 4.86
CA ILE A 21 5.76 11.35 6.26
C ILE A 21 4.68 11.78 7.27
N PHE A 22 3.95 12.87 7.00
CA PHE A 22 3.01 13.43 7.98
C PHE A 22 1.66 12.72 8.01
N PHE A 23 1.16 12.23 6.87
CA PHE A 23 -0.07 11.43 6.82
C PHE A 23 0.16 9.95 7.15
N LYS A 24 1.38 9.41 6.95
CA LYS A 24 1.70 8.01 7.23
C LYS A 24 1.51 7.58 8.68
N LYS A 25 1.76 8.45 9.66
CA LYS A 25 1.95 7.99 11.05
C LYS A 25 0.73 7.26 11.63
N THR A 26 -0.48 7.78 11.38
CA THR A 26 -1.73 7.12 11.82
C THR A 26 -2.08 5.94 10.91
N TYR A 27 -1.83 6.04 9.60
CA TYR A 27 -2.08 4.96 8.64
C TYR A 27 -1.16 3.76 8.86
N ASP A 28 0.10 3.96 9.21
CA ASP A 28 1.07 2.92 9.53
C ASP A 28 0.65 2.11 10.76
N MET A 29 0.06 2.77 11.76
CA MET A 29 -0.52 2.08 12.92
C MET A 29 -1.72 1.23 12.51
N LEU A 30 -2.63 1.77 11.69
CA LEU A 30 -3.77 1.02 11.15
C LEU A 30 -3.32 -0.18 10.30
N TYR A 31 -2.28 -0.04 9.48
CA TYR A 31 -1.72 -1.16 8.71
C TYR A 31 -1.07 -2.21 9.58
N THR A 32 -0.38 -1.80 10.65
CA THR A 32 0.23 -2.75 11.60
C THR A 32 -0.85 -3.56 12.30
N ILE A 33 -1.93 -2.90 12.74
CA ILE A 33 -3.10 -3.58 13.31
C ILE A 33 -3.73 -4.53 12.28
N ASN A 34 -3.85 -4.08 11.02
CA ASN A 34 -4.38 -4.88 9.94
C ASN A 34 -3.56 -6.16 9.68
N ASP A 35 -2.22 -6.08 9.66
CA ASP A 35 -1.32 -7.24 9.54
C ASP A 35 -1.48 -8.22 10.71
N VAL A 36 -1.61 -7.71 11.93
CA VAL A 36 -1.84 -8.55 13.11
C VAL A 36 -3.19 -9.27 13.01
N LEU A 37 -4.25 -8.57 12.58
CA LEU A 37 -5.57 -9.15 12.35
C LEU A 37 -5.55 -10.25 11.27
N ILE A 38 -4.80 -10.04 10.17
CA ILE A 38 -4.60 -11.07 9.15
C ILE A 38 -4.01 -12.33 9.78
N GLY A 39 -2.93 -12.20 10.56
CA GLY A 39 -2.31 -13.31 11.27
C GLY A 39 -3.29 -14.01 12.22
N PHE A 40 -4.13 -13.25 12.91
CA PHE A 40 -5.14 -13.78 13.81
C PHE A 40 -6.23 -14.57 13.08
N TRP A 41 -6.71 -14.08 11.93
CA TRP A 41 -7.66 -14.79 11.09
C TRP A 41 -7.07 -16.07 10.50
N PHE A 42 -5.80 -16.06 10.08
CA PHE A 42 -5.12 -17.26 9.64
C PHE A 42 -4.98 -18.28 10.77
N LEU A 43 -4.62 -17.83 11.97
CA LEU A 43 -4.49 -18.70 13.14
C LEU A 43 -5.84 -19.34 13.51
N ILE A 44 -6.90 -18.54 13.66
CA ILE A 44 -8.24 -19.05 13.99
C ILE A 44 -8.77 -19.95 12.88
N GLY A 45 -8.63 -19.55 11.61
CA GLY A 45 -9.05 -20.35 10.47
C GLY A 45 -8.36 -21.72 10.43
N SER A 46 -7.08 -21.77 10.79
CA SER A 46 -6.34 -23.04 10.90
C SER A 46 -6.86 -23.94 12.03
N LEU A 47 -7.21 -23.37 13.19
CA LEU A 47 -7.82 -24.12 14.30
C LEU A 47 -9.22 -24.64 13.92
N PHE A 48 -10.00 -23.85 13.19
CA PHE A 48 -11.33 -24.25 12.74
C PHE A 48 -11.30 -25.41 11.74
N PHE A 49 -10.19 -25.59 11.03
CA PHE A 49 -10.01 -26.70 10.10
C PHE A 49 -10.00 -28.08 10.77
N TYR A 50 -9.75 -28.15 12.08
CA TYR A 50 -9.84 -29.38 12.87
C TYR A 50 -11.28 -29.84 13.13
N PHE A 51 -12.27 -28.95 13.00
CA PHE A 51 -13.68 -29.26 13.26
C PHE A 51 -14.46 -29.21 11.95
N GLU A 52 -15.07 -30.33 11.55
CA GLU A 52 -15.73 -30.47 10.25
C GLU A 52 -16.88 -29.45 10.06
N HIS A 53 -17.64 -29.15 11.12
CA HIS A 53 -18.73 -28.16 11.09
C HIS A 53 -18.23 -26.71 10.96
N LEU A 54 -17.02 -26.39 11.43
CA LEU A 54 -16.46 -25.04 11.40
C LEU A 54 -15.60 -24.77 10.15
N LYS A 55 -15.37 -25.79 9.33
CA LYS A 55 -14.51 -25.72 8.14
C LYS A 55 -14.96 -24.63 7.16
N ASN A 56 -16.25 -24.48 6.93
CA ASN A 56 -16.79 -23.41 6.06
C ASN A 56 -16.49 -22.00 6.60
N VAL A 57 -16.55 -21.83 7.93
CA VAL A 57 -16.20 -20.58 8.59
C VAL A 57 -14.69 -20.33 8.48
N GLY A 58 -13.87 -21.36 8.72
CA GLY A 58 -12.41 -21.27 8.57
C GLY A 58 -11.96 -20.88 7.16
N VAL A 59 -12.57 -21.45 6.12
CA VAL A 59 -12.31 -21.07 4.72
C VAL A 59 -12.69 -19.61 4.46
N THR A 60 -13.84 -19.17 4.99
CA THR A 60 -14.27 -17.76 4.86
C THR A 60 -13.28 -16.82 5.53
N LEU A 61 -12.76 -17.18 6.72
CA LEU A 61 -11.73 -16.41 7.41
C LEU A 61 -10.43 -16.31 6.58
N PHE A 62 -9.99 -17.40 5.94
CA PHE A 62 -8.83 -17.35 5.06
C PHE A 62 -9.03 -16.47 3.83
N VAL A 63 -10.22 -16.49 3.22
CA VAL A 63 -10.55 -15.60 2.10
C VAL A 63 -10.53 -14.13 2.56
N LEU A 64 -11.15 -13.83 3.70
CA LEU A 64 -11.14 -12.48 4.27
C LEU A 64 -9.71 -12.01 4.58
N ALA A 65 -8.91 -12.87 5.23
CA ALA A 65 -7.51 -12.57 5.52
C ALA A 65 -6.68 -12.32 4.25
N SER A 66 -6.94 -13.06 3.17
CA SER A 66 -6.26 -12.89 1.88
C SER A 66 -6.61 -11.56 1.21
N ILE A 67 -7.89 -11.17 1.24
CA ILE A 67 -8.33 -9.85 0.75
C ILE A 67 -7.67 -8.75 1.59
N GLN A 68 -7.63 -8.95 2.90
CA GLN A 68 -7.07 -7.97 3.84
C GLN A 68 -5.56 -7.78 3.61
N MET A 69 -4.83 -8.85 3.28
CA MET A 69 -3.39 -8.81 2.92
C MET A 69 -3.13 -7.95 1.66
N LEU A 70 -4.09 -7.85 0.73
CA LEU A 70 -3.96 -7.04 -0.48
C LEU A 70 -4.10 -5.53 -0.24
N ILE A 71 -4.58 -5.10 0.93
CA ILE A 71 -4.81 -3.67 1.22
C ILE A 71 -3.49 -2.89 1.21
N ARG A 72 -2.44 -3.40 1.87
CA ARG A 72 -1.11 -2.78 1.92
C ARG A 72 -0.47 -2.55 0.53
N PRO A 73 -0.33 -3.57 -0.33
CA PRO A 73 0.26 -3.39 -1.65
C PRO A 73 -0.62 -2.52 -2.55
N THR A 74 -1.95 -2.61 -2.46
CA THR A 74 -2.87 -1.77 -3.23
C THR A 74 -2.66 -0.30 -2.94
N ILE A 75 -2.56 0.08 -1.66
CA ILE A 75 -2.41 1.49 -1.30
C ILE A 75 -1.04 2.03 -1.70
N ARG A 76 0.02 1.23 -1.52
CA ARG A 76 1.36 1.57 -2.03
C ARG A 76 1.35 1.78 -3.54
N LEU A 77 0.64 0.92 -4.28
CA LEU A 77 0.54 0.98 -5.74
C LEU A 77 -0.21 2.23 -6.21
N VAL A 78 -1.36 2.52 -5.61
CA VAL A 78 -2.16 3.72 -5.92
C VAL A 78 -1.36 4.98 -5.62
N HIS A 79 -0.66 5.02 -4.48
CA HIS A 79 0.18 6.16 -4.12
C HIS A 79 1.29 6.39 -5.15
N TYR A 80 2.00 5.34 -5.56
CA TYR A 80 3.04 5.42 -6.58
C TYR A 80 2.50 5.93 -7.93
N PHE A 81 1.36 5.41 -8.39
CA PHE A 81 0.74 5.84 -9.65
C PHE A 81 0.24 7.29 -9.60
N HIS A 82 -0.45 7.69 -8.53
CA HIS A 82 -0.97 9.05 -8.39
C HIS A 82 0.17 10.07 -8.34
N MET A 83 1.19 9.83 -7.50
CA MET A 83 2.31 10.74 -7.35
C MET A 83 3.11 10.88 -8.64
N LYS A 84 3.41 9.77 -9.33
CA LYS A 84 4.12 9.81 -10.62
C LYS A 84 3.42 10.70 -11.65
N LYS A 85 2.08 10.71 -11.67
CA LYS A 85 1.29 11.53 -12.57
C LYS A 85 1.32 13.02 -12.19
N VAL A 86 1.18 13.35 -10.91
CA VAL A 86 1.11 14.74 -10.43
C VAL A 86 2.45 15.47 -10.59
N TYR A 87 3.57 14.84 -10.23
CA TYR A 87 4.87 15.49 -10.32
C TYR A 87 5.43 15.56 -11.75
N GLY A 88 5.03 14.63 -12.63
CA GLY A 88 5.36 14.69 -14.05
C GLY A 88 4.81 15.96 -14.73
N ASP A 89 3.63 16.40 -14.29
CA ASP A 89 2.91 17.57 -14.81
C ASP A 89 3.43 18.90 -14.24
N GLN A 90 3.93 18.89 -12.99
CA GLN A 90 4.51 20.05 -12.30
C GLN A 90 5.87 20.47 -12.88
N TYR A 91 6.72 19.51 -13.27
CA TYR A 91 8.02 19.80 -13.89
C TYR A 91 7.88 20.47 -15.27
N ASP A 92 6.91 20.02 -16.08
CA ASP A 92 6.69 20.60 -17.42
C ASP A 92 6.19 22.05 -17.35
N LYS A 93 5.47 22.43 -16.29
CA LYS A 93 4.99 23.81 -16.09
C LYS A 93 6.06 24.76 -15.57
N THR A 94 7.04 24.28 -14.82
CA THR A 94 8.09 25.10 -14.19
C THR A 94 9.34 25.28 -15.04
N HIS A 95 9.58 24.42 -16.02
CA HIS A 95 10.76 24.47 -16.90
C HIS A 95 10.44 24.91 -18.35
N HIS A 96 9.20 25.32 -18.62
CA HIS A 96 8.72 25.73 -19.94
C HIS A 96 8.09 27.14 -19.97
N SER A 97 8.39 27.99 -18.97
CA SER A 97 8.17 29.46 -19.01
C SER A 97 9.51 30.18 -18.98
#